data_AF-A0A5J9VI13-F1
#
_entry.id   AF-A0A5J9VI13-F1
#
_cell.length_a   1.000
_cell.length_b   1.000
_cell.length_c   1.000
_cell.angle_alpha   90.00
_cell.angle_beta   90.00
_cell.angle_gamma   90.00
#
_symmetry.space_group_name_H-M   'P 1'
#
loop_
_entity.id
_entity.type
_entity.pdbx_description
1 polymer ?
#
loop_
_entity_poly.entity_id
_entity_poly.type
_entity_poly.pdbx_seq_one_letter_code
_entity_poly.pdbx_strand_id
1 'polypeptide(L)'
;MAASCYRVRIQQPAGSPCSYYSLALPINRARQKQQPLVSDTMSYGGSGSSGGRGGRRVEYGRTYVVRPKGRHLATIVWLHGLGDNGASWSQLLDNLPLPNIKWICPTAPTRPVAAFGGFPCTAWFDVEETSLDGRDDIEGLDASAAHVANLLSSEPSDVRLGIGGFSMGAATALHSAACYAHGRFTNGIAYPIALSAVIGLSGWLPCSRTLRSKIESSPLAVRKAAALPILLSHGRADEVVTYRNGERSFEFLRSSGFQYLNFKAYNGLGHYTIPEEMDDVCKWLSSRLGLDRSRG
;
A
#
# COMPACT_ATOMS: atom_id res chain seq x y z
N MET A 1 -9.52 4.11 -28.04
CA MET A 1 -9.41 2.82 -27.34
C MET A 1 -9.99 3.02 -25.95
N ALA A 2 -10.96 2.18 -25.56
CA ALA A 2 -11.67 2.33 -24.30
C ALA A 2 -10.78 1.88 -23.13
N ALA A 3 -10.62 2.73 -22.11
CA ALA A 3 -9.98 2.34 -20.86
C ALA A 3 -10.91 1.36 -20.13
N SER A 4 -10.44 0.14 -19.88
CA SER A 4 -11.18 -0.86 -19.10
C SER A 4 -11.17 -0.44 -17.62
N CYS A 5 -12.34 -0.16 -17.06
CA CYS A 5 -12.49 0.03 -15.61
C CYS A 5 -12.33 -1.31 -14.90
N TYR A 6 -11.21 -1.49 -14.19
CA TYR A 6 -11.04 -2.63 -13.29
C TYR A 6 -11.92 -2.43 -12.04
N ARG A 7 -13.02 -3.18 -11.93
CA ARG A 7 -13.86 -3.23 -10.74
C ARG A 7 -13.29 -4.25 -9.75
N VAL A 8 -12.90 -3.79 -8.56
CA VAL A 8 -12.63 -4.69 -7.42
C VAL A 8 -13.98 -5.26 -6.96
N ARG A 9 -14.16 -6.58 -7.07
CA ARG A 9 -15.37 -7.27 -6.62
C ARG A 9 -15.12 -7.83 -5.22
N ILE A 10 -15.70 -7.20 -4.21
CA ILE A 10 -15.77 -7.79 -2.86
C ILE A 10 -17.00 -8.70 -2.84
N GLN A 11 -16.78 -10.02 -2.82
CA GLN A 11 -17.88 -10.99 -2.75
C GLN A 11 -18.35 -11.12 -1.30
N GLN A 12 -19.55 -10.62 -1.00
CA GLN A 12 -20.22 -10.82 0.29
C GLN A 12 -20.95 -12.19 0.33
N PRO A 13 -21.16 -12.77 1.53
CA PRO A 13 -21.87 -14.03 1.69
C PRO A 13 -23.31 -13.96 1.15
N ALA A 14 -23.80 -15.09 0.64
CA ALA A 14 -25.08 -15.22 -0.04
C ALA A 14 -26.24 -14.73 0.86
N GLY A 15 -26.97 -13.69 0.42
CA GLY A 15 -28.16 -13.17 1.09
C GLY A 15 -28.24 -11.65 1.26
N SER A 16 -27.18 -10.89 0.94
CA SER A 16 -27.19 -9.42 0.99
C SER A 16 -27.38 -8.80 -0.41
N PRO A 17 -28.20 -7.73 -0.57
CA PRO A 17 -28.43 -7.13 -1.88
C PRO A 17 -27.11 -6.57 -2.47
N CYS A 18 -26.77 -7.02 -3.68
CA CYS A 18 -25.63 -6.55 -4.47
C CYS A 18 -25.65 -5.02 -4.61
N SER A 19 -24.79 -4.31 -3.88
CA SER A 19 -24.50 -2.90 -4.16
C SER A 19 -23.39 -2.81 -5.20
N TYR A 20 -23.77 -2.60 -6.46
CA TYR A 20 -22.83 -2.27 -7.53
C TYR A 20 -22.39 -0.81 -7.38
N TYR A 21 -21.14 -0.55 -6.98
CA TYR A 21 -20.54 0.76 -7.21
C TYR A 21 -19.90 0.76 -8.61
N SER A 22 -20.64 1.33 -9.56
CA SER A 22 -20.15 1.56 -10.92
C SER A 22 -19.64 3.00 -11.03
N LEU A 23 -18.32 3.19 -11.05
CA LEU A 23 -17.74 4.42 -11.59
C LEU A 23 -17.77 4.32 -13.13
N ALA A 24 -18.82 4.88 -13.74
CA ALA A 24 -18.83 5.19 -15.16
C ALA A 24 -18.36 6.64 -15.32
N LEU A 25 -17.20 6.87 -15.96
CA LEU A 25 -16.77 8.21 -16.33
C LEU A 25 -17.50 8.65 -17.61
N PRO A 26 -18.09 9.85 -17.67
CA PRO A 26 -18.67 10.38 -18.91
C PRO A 26 -17.57 10.79 -19.90
N ILE A 27 -17.69 10.31 -21.14
CA ILE A 27 -16.86 10.74 -22.27
C ILE A 27 -17.42 12.05 -22.79
N ASN A 28 -16.78 13.18 -22.50
CA ASN A 28 -17.05 14.43 -23.21
C ASN A 28 -16.03 14.63 -24.34
N ARG A 29 -16.49 14.36 -25.58
CA ARG A 29 -15.87 14.90 -26.79
C ARG A 29 -16.29 16.36 -26.92
N ALA A 30 -15.40 17.30 -26.63
CA ALA A 30 -15.51 18.67 -27.10
C ALA A 30 -14.25 19.05 -27.87
N ARG A 31 -14.41 19.21 -29.19
CA ARG A 31 -13.48 19.93 -30.05
C ARG A 31 -13.53 21.41 -29.68
N GLN A 32 -12.40 22.04 -29.42
CA GLN A 32 -12.28 23.48 -29.60
C GLN A 32 -10.91 23.82 -30.19
N LYS A 33 -10.96 24.36 -31.41
CA LYS A 33 -9.88 25.10 -32.06
C LYS A 33 -9.72 26.42 -31.33
N GLN A 34 -8.48 26.87 -31.10
CA GLN A 34 -8.10 28.27 -31.29
C GLN A 34 -6.58 28.45 -31.35
N GLN A 35 -6.16 29.21 -32.35
CA GLN A 35 -4.82 29.74 -32.62
C GLN A 35 -4.67 31.14 -31.96
N PRO A 36 -3.45 31.74 -31.95
CA PRO A 36 -2.97 32.57 -30.85
C PRO A 36 -3.20 34.08 -31.07
N LEU A 37 -3.08 34.86 -29.99
CA LEU A 37 -2.92 36.30 -30.04
C LEU A 37 -1.70 36.71 -29.22
N VAL A 38 -0.79 37.40 -29.90
CA VAL A 38 0.41 38.06 -29.38
C VAL A 38 0.05 39.52 -29.12
N SER A 39 0.50 40.09 -28.01
CA SER A 39 0.75 41.54 -27.90
C SER A 39 1.72 41.84 -26.75
N ASP A 40 2.82 42.51 -27.10
CA ASP A 40 3.88 43.04 -26.24
C ASP A 40 3.40 44.17 -25.31
N THR A 41 4.01 44.31 -24.13
CA THR A 41 4.78 45.53 -23.73
C THR A 41 5.44 45.40 -22.34
N MET A 42 6.63 45.99 -22.23
CA MET A 42 7.52 46.06 -21.05
C MET A 42 7.09 47.12 -20.02
N SER A 43 7.36 46.90 -18.72
CA SER A 43 8.45 47.56 -17.95
C SER A 43 8.21 47.73 -16.44
N TYR A 44 9.28 47.41 -15.68
CA TYR A 44 9.77 47.86 -14.36
C TYR A 44 8.88 47.92 -13.10
N GLY A 45 9.37 47.22 -12.05
CA GLY A 45 9.02 47.47 -10.65
C GLY A 45 9.48 46.33 -9.73
N GLY A 46 10.67 46.44 -9.14
CA GLY A 46 11.21 45.43 -8.23
C GLY A 46 10.49 45.39 -6.89
N SER A 47 10.43 44.21 -6.27
CA SER A 47 10.35 43.99 -4.82
C SER A 47 10.67 42.53 -4.53
N GLY A 48 11.58 42.31 -3.60
CA GLY A 48 12.05 40.98 -3.23
C GLY A 48 10.93 40.08 -2.72
N SER A 49 10.99 38.82 -3.11
CA SER A 49 10.37 37.73 -2.38
C SER A 49 11.20 36.50 -2.66
N SER A 50 12.06 36.17 -1.71
CA SER A 50 12.67 34.85 -1.55
C SER A 50 11.54 33.83 -1.40
N GLY A 51 11.05 33.34 -2.54
CA GLY A 51 10.11 32.25 -2.65
C GLY A 51 10.78 30.96 -2.22
N GLY A 52 10.85 30.73 -0.91
CA GLY A 52 11.06 29.40 -0.38
C GLY A 52 9.98 28.50 -0.96
N ARG A 53 10.38 27.50 -1.75
CA ARG A 53 9.49 26.42 -2.20
C ARG A 53 9.06 25.63 -0.97
N GLY A 54 8.02 26.11 -0.30
CA GLY A 54 7.28 25.32 0.68
C GLY A 54 6.68 24.14 -0.05
N GLY A 55 7.24 22.95 0.16
CA GLY A 55 6.72 21.70 -0.38
C GLY A 55 5.23 21.60 -0.03
N ARG A 56 4.39 21.45 -1.05
CA ARG A 56 2.94 21.36 -0.88
C ARG A 56 2.65 20.13 0.00
N ARG A 57 2.10 20.34 1.20
CA ARG A 57 1.78 19.25 2.12
C ARG A 57 0.83 18.27 1.42
N VAL A 58 1.24 17.01 1.33
CA VAL A 58 0.40 15.94 0.77
C VAL A 58 -0.79 15.74 1.69
N GLU A 59 -1.99 15.96 1.17
CA GLU A 59 -3.23 15.79 1.90
C GLU A 59 -3.77 14.37 1.68
N TYR A 60 -3.86 13.61 2.77
CA TYR A 60 -4.41 12.26 2.75
C TYR A 60 -5.93 12.29 2.91
N GLY A 61 -6.60 11.33 2.30
CA GLY A 61 -8.05 11.19 2.45
C GLY A 61 -8.44 10.71 3.85
N ARG A 62 -9.75 10.55 4.05
CA ARG A 62 -10.32 10.13 5.35
C ARG A 62 -9.75 8.79 5.82
N THR A 63 -9.35 8.75 7.09
CA THR A 63 -8.95 7.52 7.79
C THR A 63 -10.13 6.91 8.53
N TYR A 64 -10.27 5.59 8.43
CA TYR A 64 -11.27 4.78 9.12
C TYR A 64 -10.57 3.91 10.15
N VAL A 65 -11.12 3.82 11.36
CA VAL A 65 -10.52 3.05 12.45
C VAL A 65 -11.51 2.00 12.92
N VAL A 66 -11.11 0.73 12.85
CA VAL A 66 -11.82 -0.39 13.47
C VAL A 66 -11.18 -0.63 14.83
N ARG A 67 -11.97 -0.46 15.88
CA ARG A 67 -11.50 -0.68 17.25
C ARG A 67 -11.39 -2.19 17.53
N PRO A 68 -10.39 -2.62 18.32
CA PRO A 68 -10.32 -4.02 18.75
C PRO A 68 -11.56 -4.35 19.58
N LYS A 69 -12.10 -5.55 19.37
CA LYS A 69 -13.27 -6.09 20.10
C LYS A 69 -12.89 -6.70 21.45
N GLY A 70 -11.63 -7.10 21.60
CA GLY A 70 -11.03 -7.58 22.84
C GLY A 70 -9.89 -6.68 23.30
N ARG A 71 -9.00 -7.21 24.16
CA ARG A 71 -7.80 -6.48 24.61
C ARG A 71 -6.95 -6.07 23.41
N HIS A 72 -6.60 -4.79 23.32
CA HIS A 72 -5.76 -4.26 22.26
C HIS A 72 -4.33 -4.81 22.40
N LEU A 73 -3.90 -5.61 21.43
CA LEU A 73 -2.58 -6.26 21.41
C LEU A 73 -1.75 -5.90 20.18
N ALA A 74 -2.42 -5.53 19.11
CA ALA A 74 -1.77 -5.13 17.88
C ALA A 74 -2.55 -4.02 17.17
N THR A 75 -1.82 -3.19 16.45
CA THR A 75 -2.38 -2.26 15.48
C THR A 75 -1.81 -2.59 14.12
N ILE A 76 -2.68 -2.72 13.12
CA ILE A 76 -2.30 -2.88 11.73
C ILE A 76 -2.84 -1.71 10.92
N VAL A 77 -1.95 -1.01 10.22
CA VAL A 77 -2.35 -0.08 9.17
C VAL A 77 -2.62 -0.89 7.91
N TRP A 78 -3.83 -0.77 7.34
CA TRP A 78 -4.23 -1.49 6.13
C TRP A 78 -4.42 -0.54 4.95
N LEU A 79 -3.69 -0.78 3.86
CA LEU A 79 -3.61 0.07 2.68
C LEU A 79 -4.44 -0.50 1.54
N HIS A 80 -5.38 0.29 1.04
CA HIS A 80 -6.23 -0.07 -0.09
C HIS A 80 -5.47 -0.05 -1.43
N GLY A 81 -6.04 -0.65 -2.47
CA GLY A 81 -5.50 -0.61 -3.84
C GLY A 81 -5.75 0.72 -4.55
N LEU A 82 -5.15 0.90 -5.73
CA LEU A 82 -5.30 2.11 -6.55
C LEU A 82 -6.78 2.43 -6.85
N GLY A 83 -7.21 3.66 -6.59
CA GLY A 83 -8.58 4.13 -6.87
C GLY A 83 -9.65 3.74 -5.83
N ASP A 84 -9.28 2.98 -4.79
CA ASP A 84 -10.18 2.60 -3.69
C ASP A 84 -10.04 3.58 -2.50
N ASN A 85 -10.58 3.25 -1.34
CA ASN A 85 -10.52 4.05 -0.12
C ASN A 85 -10.50 3.19 1.15
N GLY A 86 -10.20 3.81 2.28
CA GLY A 86 -10.11 3.12 3.57
C GLY A 86 -11.45 2.57 4.10
N ALA A 87 -12.59 3.10 3.66
CA ALA A 87 -13.91 2.67 4.15
C ALA A 87 -14.20 1.23 3.71
N SER A 88 -13.99 0.93 2.42
CA SER A 88 -14.20 -0.40 1.82
C SER A 88 -13.50 -1.49 2.61
N TRP A 89 -12.23 -1.26 2.96
CA TRP A 89 -11.42 -2.22 3.71
C TRP A 89 -11.77 -2.28 5.19
N SER A 90 -12.12 -1.15 5.82
CA SER A 90 -12.52 -1.15 7.23
C SER A 90 -13.74 -2.04 7.49
N GLN A 91 -14.71 -2.07 6.56
CA GLN A 91 -15.89 -2.93 6.65
C GLN A 91 -15.53 -4.41 6.53
N LEU A 92 -14.60 -4.76 5.63
CA LEU A 92 -14.12 -6.13 5.49
C LEU A 92 -13.36 -6.58 6.76
N LEU A 93 -12.43 -5.75 7.24
CA LEU A 93 -11.55 -6.06 8.36
C LEU A 93 -12.29 -6.15 9.70
N ASP A 94 -13.36 -5.36 9.90
CA ASP A 94 -14.22 -5.47 11.09
C ASP A 94 -14.89 -6.84 11.20
N ASN A 95 -15.15 -7.51 10.09
CA ASN A 95 -15.78 -8.84 10.09
C ASN A 95 -14.80 -10.00 10.35
N LEU A 96 -13.49 -9.73 10.43
CA LEU A 96 -12.50 -10.77 10.67
C LEU A 96 -12.49 -11.21 12.16
N PRO A 97 -12.29 -12.51 12.46
CA PRO A 97 -12.24 -13.04 13.81
C PRO A 97 -10.90 -12.72 14.52
N LEU A 98 -10.49 -11.46 14.52
CA LEU A 98 -9.23 -10.96 15.09
C LEU A 98 -9.50 -9.90 16.17
N PRO A 99 -10.09 -10.29 17.32
CA PRO A 99 -10.64 -9.34 18.29
C PRO A 99 -9.58 -8.43 18.92
N ASN A 100 -8.31 -8.84 18.94
CA ASN A 100 -7.23 -8.10 19.59
C ASN A 100 -6.50 -7.09 18.68
N ILE A 101 -6.91 -6.99 17.41
CA ILE A 101 -6.29 -6.12 16.42
C ILE A 101 -7.13 -4.85 16.24
N LYS A 102 -6.48 -3.70 16.36
CA LYS A 102 -6.98 -2.41 15.87
C LYS A 102 -6.58 -2.26 14.42
N TRP A 103 -7.53 -1.89 13.55
CA TRP A 103 -7.23 -1.59 12.15
C TRP A 103 -7.29 -0.09 11.90
N ILE A 104 -6.26 0.45 11.26
CA ILE A 104 -6.24 1.83 10.78
C ILE A 104 -6.24 1.75 9.25
N CYS A 105 -7.32 2.19 8.62
CA CYS A 105 -7.51 2.14 7.18
C CYS A 105 -7.49 3.58 6.62
N PRO A 106 -6.30 4.15 6.36
CA PRO A 106 -6.18 5.46 5.72
C PRO A 106 -6.67 5.41 4.27
N THR A 107 -7.04 6.58 3.74
CA THR A 107 -7.28 6.75 2.31
C THR A 107 -6.11 7.51 1.69
N ALA A 108 -5.57 7.00 0.59
CA ALA A 108 -4.47 7.63 -0.12
C ALA A 108 -4.85 9.04 -0.64
N PRO A 109 -3.88 9.93 -0.87
CA PRO A 109 -4.11 11.22 -1.51
C PRO A 109 -4.71 11.05 -2.91
N THR A 110 -5.62 11.94 -3.30
CA THR A 110 -6.02 12.07 -4.70
C THR A 110 -4.90 12.76 -5.48
N ARG A 111 -4.31 12.07 -6.44
CA ARG A 111 -3.23 12.57 -7.29
C ARG A 111 -3.38 12.09 -8.74
N PRO A 112 -2.81 12.81 -9.72
CA PRO A 112 -2.65 12.30 -11.08
C PRO A 112 -1.87 10.98 -11.08
N VAL A 113 -2.28 10.03 -11.93
CA VAL A 113 -1.60 8.73 -12.07
C VAL A 113 -1.17 8.54 -13.52
N ALA A 114 0.13 8.35 -13.74
CA ALA A 114 0.72 8.28 -15.07
C ALA A 114 0.14 7.12 -15.92
N ALA A 115 -0.06 5.95 -15.31
CA ALA A 115 -0.70 4.79 -15.96
C ALA A 115 -2.11 5.06 -16.48
N PHE A 116 -2.79 6.08 -15.94
CA PHE A 116 -4.12 6.52 -16.39
C PHE A 116 -4.08 7.83 -17.19
N GLY A 117 -2.93 8.16 -17.79
CA GLY A 117 -2.76 9.40 -18.56
C GLY A 117 -2.92 10.66 -17.73
N GLY A 118 -2.58 10.60 -16.44
CA GLY A 118 -2.71 11.70 -15.49
C GLY A 118 -4.11 11.87 -14.89
N PHE A 119 -5.04 10.92 -15.11
CA PHE A 119 -6.35 10.97 -14.47
C PHE A 119 -6.21 10.91 -12.93
N PRO A 120 -6.85 11.83 -12.18
CA PRO A 120 -6.71 11.88 -10.73
C PRO A 120 -7.51 10.77 -10.05
N CYS A 121 -6.85 9.97 -9.21
CA CYS A 121 -7.49 9.00 -8.32
C CYS A 121 -6.68 8.84 -7.03
N THR A 122 -7.19 8.04 -6.09
CA THR A 122 -6.50 7.77 -4.82
C THR A 122 -5.31 6.84 -5.05
N ALA A 123 -4.09 7.36 -4.86
CA ALA A 123 -2.86 6.61 -5.09
C ALA A 123 -1.80 6.92 -4.02
N TRP A 124 -1.08 5.88 -3.57
CA TRP A 124 -0.01 5.98 -2.57
C TRP A 124 1.26 6.60 -3.18
N PHE A 125 1.55 6.24 -4.41
CA PHE A 125 2.68 6.71 -5.21
C PHE A 125 2.28 6.72 -6.69
N ASP A 126 3.01 7.45 -7.52
CA ASP A 126 2.76 7.45 -8.96
C ASP A 126 3.28 6.16 -9.61
N VAL A 127 2.59 5.69 -10.64
CA VAL A 127 2.94 4.47 -11.35
C VAL A 127 2.70 4.67 -12.84
N GLU A 128 3.72 4.42 -13.66
CA GLU A 128 3.61 4.41 -15.13
C GLU A 128 3.12 3.05 -15.64
N GLU A 129 3.61 1.96 -15.04
CA GLU A 129 3.23 0.57 -15.33
C GLU A 129 3.34 -0.27 -14.06
N THR A 130 2.44 -1.25 -13.87
CA THR A 130 2.50 -2.23 -12.76
C THR A 130 3.55 -3.32 -13.03
N SER A 131 4.79 -2.94 -13.33
CA SER A 131 5.90 -3.84 -13.61
C SER A 131 7.06 -3.64 -12.63
N LEU A 132 7.73 -4.74 -12.25
CA LEU A 132 8.98 -4.69 -11.46
C LEU A 132 10.14 -4.00 -12.21
N ASP A 133 10.01 -3.87 -13.52
CA ASP A 133 11.01 -3.32 -14.42
C ASP A 133 10.81 -1.81 -14.66
N GLY A 134 9.69 -1.24 -14.20
CA GLY A 134 9.40 0.19 -14.25
C GLY A 134 10.29 1.07 -13.37
N ARG A 135 10.12 2.39 -13.52
CA ARG A 135 10.71 3.38 -12.61
C ARG A 135 9.83 3.50 -11.37
N ASP A 136 10.44 3.36 -10.20
CA ASP A 136 9.75 3.56 -8.93
C ASP A 136 9.66 5.05 -8.58
N ASP A 137 8.46 5.53 -8.22
CA ASP A 137 8.27 6.83 -7.55
C ASP A 137 8.76 6.74 -6.09
N ILE A 138 10.07 6.82 -5.92
CA ILE A 138 10.73 6.70 -4.61
C ILE A 138 10.21 7.77 -3.63
N GLU A 139 9.98 8.99 -4.11
CA GLU A 139 9.49 10.08 -3.25
C GLU A 139 8.08 9.79 -2.75
N GLY A 140 7.16 9.36 -3.61
CA GLY A 140 5.80 8.97 -3.23
C GLY A 140 5.77 7.74 -2.33
N LEU A 141 6.63 6.75 -2.59
CA LEU A 141 6.78 5.56 -1.77
C LEU A 141 7.28 5.89 -0.35
N ASP A 142 8.35 6.69 -0.23
CA ASP A 142 8.87 7.13 1.06
C ASP A 142 7.86 8.02 1.80
N ALA A 143 7.15 8.92 1.08
CA ALA A 143 6.11 9.75 1.68
C ALA A 143 4.94 8.94 2.24
N SER A 144 4.49 7.90 1.52
CA SER A 144 3.46 6.99 1.99
C SER A 144 3.92 6.14 3.17
N ALA A 145 5.14 5.59 3.10
CA ALA A 145 5.72 4.83 4.21
C ALA A 145 5.90 5.69 5.47
N ALA A 146 6.28 6.96 5.33
CA ALA A 146 6.36 7.92 6.43
C ALA A 146 4.99 8.24 7.02
N HIS A 147 3.95 8.40 6.18
CA HIS A 147 2.58 8.57 6.67
C HIS A 147 2.11 7.37 7.49
N VAL A 148 2.35 6.15 7.00
CA VAL A 148 2.02 4.91 7.73
C VAL A 148 2.79 4.84 9.05
N ALA A 149 4.07 5.18 9.05
CA ALA A 149 4.88 5.23 10.26
C ALA A 149 4.30 6.22 11.29
N ASN A 150 3.85 7.39 10.85
CA ASN A 150 3.22 8.39 11.72
C ASN A 150 1.91 7.87 12.34
N LEU A 151 1.08 7.16 11.57
CA LEU A 151 -0.16 6.55 12.10
C LEU A 151 0.12 5.53 13.21
N LEU A 152 1.20 4.75 13.07
CA LEU A 152 1.62 3.76 14.06
C LEU A 152 2.37 4.36 15.27
N SER A 153 2.97 5.54 15.12
CA SER A 153 3.80 6.17 16.16
C SER A 153 3.07 6.53 17.45
N SER A 154 1.74 6.63 17.40
CA SER A 154 0.90 6.97 18.55
C SER A 154 0.52 5.77 19.42
N GLU A 155 0.88 4.56 19.01
CA GLU A 155 0.51 3.35 19.75
C GLU A 155 1.41 3.11 20.97
N PRO A 156 0.86 2.53 22.06
CA PRO A 156 1.65 2.13 23.21
C PRO A 156 2.78 1.15 22.87
N SER A 157 3.87 1.17 23.65
CA SER A 157 5.06 0.35 23.39
C SER A 157 4.84 -1.17 23.49
N ASP A 158 3.79 -1.60 24.20
CA ASP A 158 3.42 -3.01 24.34
C ASP A 158 2.49 -3.52 23.21
N VAL A 159 2.04 -2.62 22.32
CA VAL A 159 1.22 -2.96 21.15
C VAL A 159 2.13 -3.34 19.98
N ARG A 160 1.87 -4.51 19.38
CA ARG A 160 2.57 -4.95 18.17
C ARG A 160 2.11 -4.15 16.95
N LEU A 161 3.05 -3.71 16.12
CA LEU A 161 2.77 -2.85 14.97
C LEU A 161 2.92 -3.62 13.67
N GLY A 162 1.92 -3.56 12.81
CA GLY A 162 1.94 -4.21 11.50
C GLY A 162 1.44 -3.31 10.38
N ILE A 163 1.76 -3.71 9.15
CA ILE A 163 1.28 -3.04 7.94
C ILE A 163 0.79 -4.11 6.96
N GLY A 164 -0.40 -3.91 6.42
CA GLY A 164 -0.98 -4.77 5.40
C GLY A 164 -1.49 -3.96 4.23
N GLY A 165 -1.75 -4.62 3.11
CA GLY A 165 -2.47 -3.98 2.02
C GLY A 165 -2.77 -4.90 0.86
N PHE A 166 -3.49 -4.33 -0.10
CA PHE A 166 -3.87 -4.98 -1.35
C PHE A 166 -3.34 -4.17 -2.55
N SER A 167 -2.83 -4.85 -3.59
CA SER A 167 -2.37 -4.21 -4.82
C SER A 167 -1.32 -3.10 -4.56
N MET A 168 -1.55 -1.86 -4.97
CA MET A 168 -0.67 -0.72 -4.65
C MET A 168 -0.45 -0.52 -3.13
N GLY A 169 -1.46 -0.84 -2.31
CA GLY A 169 -1.32 -0.84 -0.86
C GLY A 169 -0.37 -1.94 -0.36
N ALA A 170 -0.42 -3.13 -0.96
CA ALA A 170 0.55 -4.20 -0.68
C ALA A 170 1.97 -3.78 -1.05
N ALA A 171 2.15 -3.12 -2.20
CA ALA A 171 3.45 -2.59 -2.62
C ALA A 171 4.02 -1.57 -1.62
N THR A 172 3.18 -0.68 -1.11
CA THR A 172 3.55 0.29 -0.07
C THR A 172 3.91 -0.39 1.26
N ALA A 173 3.18 -1.45 1.63
CA ALA A 173 3.48 -2.26 2.82
C ALA A 173 4.85 -2.96 2.70
N LEU A 174 5.17 -3.52 1.53
CA LEU A 174 6.46 -4.16 1.27
C LEU A 174 7.61 -3.15 1.19
N HIS A 175 7.38 -1.96 0.65
CA HIS A 175 8.36 -0.86 0.72
C HIS A 175 8.65 -0.47 2.18
N SER A 176 7.61 -0.39 3.01
CA SER A 176 7.77 -0.13 4.44
C SER A 176 8.56 -1.24 5.15
N ALA A 177 8.36 -2.50 4.76
CA ALA A 177 9.15 -3.64 5.24
C ALA A 177 10.63 -3.50 4.88
N ALA A 178 10.94 -3.13 3.64
CA ALA A 178 12.30 -2.88 3.17
C ALA A 178 12.94 -1.71 3.94
N CYS A 179 12.22 -0.61 4.16
CA CYS A 179 12.70 0.54 4.93
C CYS A 179 12.98 0.18 6.40
N TYR A 180 12.08 -0.58 7.03
CA TYR A 180 12.29 -1.07 8.40
C TYR A 180 13.53 -1.96 8.50
N ALA A 181 13.65 -2.93 7.58
CA ALA A 181 14.79 -3.84 7.54
C ALA A 181 16.10 -3.08 7.33
N HIS A 182 16.15 -2.16 6.36
CA HIS A 182 17.29 -1.28 6.14
C HIS A 182 17.54 -0.30 7.32
N GLY A 183 16.51 0.01 8.10
CA GLY A 183 16.54 0.96 9.21
C GLY A 183 16.35 2.42 8.80
N ARG A 184 16.09 2.68 7.51
CA ARG A 184 15.95 4.01 6.92
C ARG A 184 15.13 3.97 5.64
N PHE A 185 14.41 5.06 5.40
CA PHE A 185 13.79 5.37 4.12
C PHE A 185 14.84 5.49 3.01
N THR A 186 14.40 5.53 1.75
CA THR A 186 15.32 5.61 0.61
C THR A 186 16.05 6.96 0.56
N ASN A 187 15.41 8.03 1.04
CA ASN A 187 16.03 9.34 1.23
C ASN A 187 17.07 9.42 2.38
N GLY A 188 17.30 8.31 3.11
CA GLY A 188 18.32 8.21 4.17
C GLY A 188 17.85 8.62 5.57
N ILE A 189 16.62 9.09 5.73
CA ILE A 189 16.03 9.36 7.06
C ILE A 189 15.77 8.03 7.78
N ALA A 190 16.00 7.97 9.09
CA ALA A 190 15.76 6.77 9.89
C ALA A 190 14.28 6.34 9.85
N TYR A 191 14.04 5.03 9.72
CA TYR A 191 12.68 4.48 9.76
C TYR A 191 12.27 4.28 11.24
N PRO A 192 11.21 4.95 11.73
CA PRO A 192 11.02 5.10 13.18
C PRO A 192 10.22 3.96 13.83
N ILE A 193 9.60 3.07 13.05
CA ILE A 193 8.69 2.04 13.56
C ILE A 193 9.35 0.66 13.55
N ALA A 194 9.15 -0.09 14.64
CA ALA A 194 9.51 -1.51 14.72
C ALA A 194 8.34 -2.39 14.25
N LEU A 195 8.47 -2.98 13.05
CA LEU A 195 7.42 -3.81 12.48
C LEU A 195 7.45 -5.25 13.02
N SER A 196 6.27 -5.76 13.38
CA SER A 196 6.04 -7.10 13.90
C SER A 196 5.42 -8.05 12.87
N ALA A 197 4.74 -7.53 11.86
CA ALA A 197 4.14 -8.32 10.78
C ALA A 197 3.86 -7.46 9.54
N VAL A 198 4.06 -8.03 8.35
CA VAL A 198 3.71 -7.40 7.07
C VAL A 198 2.85 -8.33 6.22
N ILE A 199 1.78 -7.80 5.61
CA ILE A 199 0.91 -8.54 4.69
C ILE A 199 0.86 -7.85 3.32
N GLY A 200 1.06 -8.59 2.24
CA GLY A 200 0.87 -8.12 0.88
C GLY A 200 -0.05 -9.05 0.09
N LEU A 201 -1.25 -8.59 -0.23
CA LEU A 201 -2.21 -9.34 -1.05
C LEU A 201 -2.19 -8.80 -2.49
N SER A 202 -1.99 -9.69 -3.46
CA SER A 202 -2.04 -9.38 -4.90
C SER A 202 -1.21 -8.14 -5.31
N GLY A 203 0.01 -8.03 -4.77
CA GLY A 203 0.89 -6.87 -4.91
C GLY A 203 2.24 -7.18 -5.58
N TRP A 204 3.16 -6.24 -5.49
CA TRP A 204 4.54 -6.40 -5.93
C TRP A 204 5.50 -5.66 -4.99
N LEU A 205 6.80 -5.96 -5.06
CA LEU A 205 7.85 -5.30 -4.29
C LEU A 205 8.47 -4.15 -5.12
N PRO A 206 8.25 -2.88 -4.75
CA PRO A 206 8.97 -1.75 -5.34
C PRO A 206 10.46 -1.78 -4.99
N CYS A 207 11.28 -1.11 -5.79
CA CYS A 207 12.71 -0.92 -5.53
C CYS A 207 13.51 -2.22 -5.34
N SER A 208 12.99 -3.36 -5.82
CA SER A 208 13.53 -4.71 -5.61
C SER A 208 15.01 -4.84 -6.02
N ARG A 209 15.42 -4.17 -7.11
CA ARG A 209 16.80 -4.16 -7.61
C ARG A 209 17.84 -3.63 -6.60
N THR A 210 17.42 -2.74 -5.71
CA THR A 210 18.32 -2.13 -4.70
C THR A 210 18.19 -2.78 -3.32
N LEU A 211 17.24 -3.70 -3.15
CA LEU A 211 16.92 -4.25 -1.83
C LEU A 211 18.12 -5.01 -1.23
N ARG A 212 18.72 -5.91 -2.01
CA ARG A 212 19.82 -6.75 -1.52
C ARG A 212 21.00 -5.92 -1.01
N SER A 213 21.45 -4.94 -1.78
CA SER A 213 22.56 -4.07 -1.36
C SER A 213 22.21 -3.23 -0.13
N LYS A 214 20.97 -2.78 0.01
CA LYS A 214 20.48 -2.08 1.22
C LYS A 214 20.51 -3.01 2.44
N ILE A 215 20.09 -4.27 2.32
CA ILE A 215 20.10 -5.22 3.45
C ILE A 215 21.53 -5.63 3.83
N GLU A 216 22.38 -5.90 2.85
CA GLU A 216 23.78 -6.28 3.06
C GLU A 216 24.65 -5.12 3.59
N SER A 217 24.15 -3.88 3.56
CA SER A 217 24.88 -2.69 4.04
C SER A 217 25.21 -2.71 5.54
N SER A 218 24.49 -3.48 6.36
CA SER A 218 24.83 -3.62 7.78
C SER A 218 24.35 -4.93 8.41
N PRO A 219 25.06 -5.48 9.42
CA PRO A 219 24.61 -6.67 10.15
C PRO A 219 23.26 -6.50 10.85
N LEU A 220 22.94 -5.27 11.29
CA LEU A 220 21.65 -4.98 11.89
C LEU A 220 20.52 -5.12 10.87
N ALA A 221 20.73 -4.65 9.64
CA ALA A 221 19.73 -4.75 8.59
C ALA A 221 19.47 -6.21 8.19
N VAL A 222 20.52 -7.02 8.06
CA VAL A 222 20.41 -8.47 7.85
C VAL A 222 19.56 -9.13 8.95
N ARG A 223 19.84 -8.84 10.23
CA ARG A 223 19.06 -9.40 11.36
C ARG A 223 17.59 -8.98 11.31
N LYS A 224 17.31 -7.70 11.03
CA LYS A 224 15.93 -7.20 10.93
C LYS A 224 15.18 -7.85 9.77
N ALA A 225 15.81 -7.98 8.60
CA ALA A 225 15.22 -8.65 7.43
C ALA A 225 14.90 -10.12 7.75
N ALA A 226 15.85 -10.85 8.33
CA ALA A 226 15.68 -12.27 8.67
C ALA A 226 14.55 -12.50 9.68
N ALA A 227 14.38 -11.58 10.65
CA ALA A 227 13.41 -11.71 11.72
C ALA A 227 11.99 -11.25 11.36
N LEU A 228 11.82 -10.41 10.34
CA LEU A 228 10.52 -9.81 10.01
C LEU A 228 9.56 -10.83 9.36
N PRO A 229 8.42 -11.16 9.99
CA PRO A 229 7.42 -12.02 9.38
C PRO A 229 6.68 -11.29 8.25
N ILE A 230 6.67 -11.88 7.05
CA ILE A 230 5.91 -11.38 5.91
C ILE A 230 5.03 -12.49 5.33
N LEU A 231 3.75 -12.17 5.13
CA LEU A 231 2.82 -12.97 4.36
C LEU A 231 2.56 -12.29 3.02
N LEU A 232 2.73 -13.05 1.95
CA LEU A 232 2.34 -12.69 0.61
C LEU A 232 1.28 -13.67 0.12
N SER A 233 0.28 -13.17 -0.58
CA SER A 233 -0.66 -13.99 -1.34
C SER A 233 -0.90 -13.42 -2.72
N HIS A 234 -1.19 -14.30 -3.67
CA HIS A 234 -1.47 -13.89 -5.03
C HIS A 234 -2.38 -14.86 -5.77
N GLY A 235 -3.29 -14.32 -6.57
CA GLY A 235 -4.12 -15.11 -7.47
C GLY A 235 -3.38 -15.49 -8.76
N ARG A 236 -3.47 -16.75 -9.19
CA ARG A 236 -2.85 -17.20 -10.46
C ARG A 236 -3.54 -16.65 -11.71
N ALA A 237 -4.78 -16.19 -11.58
CA ALA A 237 -5.55 -15.59 -12.66
C ALA A 237 -5.59 -14.06 -12.56
N ASP A 238 -4.70 -13.45 -11.77
CA ASP A 238 -4.57 -12.00 -11.69
C ASP A 238 -3.94 -11.43 -12.98
N GLU A 239 -4.73 -10.62 -13.70
CA GLU A 239 -4.33 -9.95 -14.94
C GLU A 239 -3.98 -8.47 -14.75
N VAL A 240 -4.13 -7.92 -13.52
CA VAL A 240 -3.84 -6.51 -13.21
C VAL A 240 -2.42 -6.37 -12.64
N VAL A 241 -2.13 -7.17 -11.63
CA VAL A 241 -0.78 -7.37 -11.11
C VAL A 241 -0.50 -8.84 -11.33
N THR A 242 0.22 -9.16 -12.41
CA THR A 242 0.40 -10.57 -12.81
C THR A 242 0.95 -11.42 -11.66
N TYR A 243 0.52 -12.68 -11.56
CA TYR A 243 1.06 -13.62 -10.58
C TYR A 243 2.59 -13.66 -10.55
N ARG A 244 3.23 -13.51 -11.73
CA ARG A 244 4.69 -13.44 -11.87
C ARG A 244 5.31 -12.27 -11.10
N ASN A 245 4.62 -11.11 -10.99
CA ASN A 245 5.10 -10.00 -10.18
C ASN A 245 5.12 -10.37 -8.69
N GLY A 246 4.08 -11.05 -8.19
CA GLY A 246 4.05 -11.56 -6.82
C GLY A 246 5.17 -12.58 -6.54
N GLU A 247 5.34 -13.53 -7.45
CA GLU A 247 6.38 -14.57 -7.36
C GLU A 247 7.79 -13.98 -7.36
N ARG A 248 8.11 -13.07 -8.30
CA ARG A 248 9.40 -12.36 -8.33
C ARG A 248 9.62 -11.53 -7.08
N SER A 249 8.57 -10.90 -6.55
CA SER A 249 8.66 -10.12 -5.30
C SER A 249 9.05 -11.00 -4.11
N PHE A 250 8.44 -12.19 -4.01
CA PHE A 250 8.82 -13.19 -3.01
C PHE A 250 10.27 -13.65 -3.19
N GLU A 251 10.71 -13.92 -4.42
CA GLU A 251 12.08 -14.33 -4.71
C GLU A 251 13.12 -13.25 -4.37
N PHE A 252 12.83 -11.98 -4.68
CA PHE A 252 13.69 -10.86 -4.32
C PHE A 252 13.79 -10.67 -2.81
N LEU A 253 12.68 -10.78 -2.07
CA LEU A 253 12.72 -10.74 -0.60
C LEU A 253 13.58 -11.88 -0.05
N ARG A 254 13.33 -13.12 -0.52
CA ARG A 254 14.05 -14.32 -0.06
C ARG A 254 15.55 -14.20 -0.33
N SER A 255 15.93 -13.83 -1.54
CA SER A 255 17.33 -13.67 -1.93
C SER A 255 18.02 -12.47 -1.26
N SER A 256 17.26 -11.51 -0.76
CA SER A 256 17.77 -10.36 0.02
C SER A 256 17.88 -10.63 1.52
N GLY A 257 17.64 -11.87 1.98
CA GLY A 257 17.85 -12.27 3.38
C GLY A 257 16.60 -12.23 4.26
N PHE A 258 15.42 -12.02 3.71
CA PHE A 258 14.17 -12.21 4.45
C PHE A 258 13.88 -13.70 4.59
N GLN A 259 13.98 -14.22 5.81
CA GLN A 259 13.89 -15.65 6.08
C GLN A 259 12.49 -16.06 6.53
N TYR A 260 11.73 -15.14 7.12
CA TYR A 260 10.40 -15.42 7.65
C TYR A 260 9.28 -15.08 6.65
N LEU A 261 9.39 -15.61 5.43
CA LEU A 261 8.46 -15.34 4.32
C LEU A 261 7.48 -16.50 4.12
N ASN A 262 6.22 -16.16 3.84
CA ASN A 262 5.20 -17.10 3.39
C ASN A 262 4.60 -16.57 2.09
N PHE A 263 4.50 -17.39 1.06
CA PHE A 263 3.85 -17.03 -0.21
C PHE A 263 2.74 -18.03 -0.52
N LYS A 264 1.49 -17.57 -0.60
CA LYS A 264 0.31 -18.39 -0.89
C LYS A 264 -0.25 -18.05 -2.27
N ALA A 265 -0.31 -19.06 -3.13
CA ALA A 265 -0.89 -18.95 -4.46
C ALA A 265 -2.30 -19.54 -4.48
N TYR A 266 -3.27 -18.83 -5.07
CA TYR A 266 -4.65 -19.29 -5.19
C TYR A 266 -5.00 -19.52 -6.67
N ASN A 267 -5.46 -20.72 -7.01
CA ASN A 267 -5.87 -21.06 -8.38
C ASN A 267 -7.20 -20.39 -8.72
N GLY A 268 -7.31 -19.78 -9.90
CA GLY A 268 -8.55 -19.12 -10.37
C GLY A 268 -8.87 -17.76 -9.71
N LEU A 269 -8.14 -17.39 -8.65
CA LEU A 269 -8.26 -16.05 -8.04
C LEU A 269 -7.69 -14.99 -9.00
N GLY A 270 -8.49 -13.97 -9.29
CA GLY A 270 -8.09 -12.77 -10.05
C GLY A 270 -7.68 -11.62 -9.13
N HIS A 271 -7.81 -10.37 -9.60
CA HIS A 271 -7.42 -9.17 -8.82
C HIS A 271 -8.49 -8.74 -7.79
N TYR A 272 -8.78 -9.62 -6.84
CA TYR A 272 -9.70 -9.41 -5.72
C TYR A 272 -9.33 -10.35 -4.56
N THR A 273 -10.03 -10.28 -3.44
CA THR A 273 -9.83 -11.18 -2.30
C THR A 273 -10.96 -12.19 -2.18
N ILE A 274 -10.66 -13.35 -1.60
CA ILE A 274 -11.64 -14.42 -1.34
C ILE A 274 -11.65 -14.80 0.16
N PRO A 275 -12.77 -15.36 0.67
CA PRO A 275 -12.85 -15.77 2.08
C PRO A 275 -11.75 -16.71 2.53
N GLU A 276 -11.34 -17.65 1.67
CA GLU A 276 -10.26 -18.62 1.94
C GLU A 276 -8.90 -17.94 2.16
N GLU A 277 -8.58 -16.94 1.34
CA GLU A 277 -7.38 -16.10 1.50
C GLU A 277 -7.43 -15.31 2.81
N MET A 278 -8.59 -14.74 3.15
CA MET A 278 -8.73 -13.95 4.38
C MET A 278 -8.70 -14.82 5.63
N ASP A 279 -9.21 -16.05 5.60
CA ASP A 279 -9.07 -17.03 6.68
C ASP A 279 -7.59 -17.40 6.90
N ASP A 280 -6.83 -17.58 5.82
CA ASP A 280 -5.39 -17.80 5.88
C ASP A 280 -4.63 -16.61 6.49
N VAL A 281 -5.02 -15.37 6.13
CA VAL A 281 -4.48 -14.15 6.75
C VAL A 281 -4.78 -14.13 8.25
N CYS A 282 -6.01 -14.48 8.66
CA CYS A 282 -6.39 -14.53 10.07
C CYS A 282 -5.56 -15.54 10.86
N LYS A 283 -5.46 -16.78 10.37
CA LYS A 283 -4.65 -17.83 10.99
C LYS A 283 -3.19 -17.42 11.12
N TRP A 284 -2.64 -16.83 10.06
CA TRP A 284 -1.25 -16.37 10.07
C TRP A 284 -1.03 -15.24 11.09
N LEU A 285 -1.91 -14.23 11.12
CA LEU A 285 -1.83 -13.12 12.08
C LEU A 285 -1.95 -13.59 13.53
N SER A 286 -2.94 -14.43 13.84
CA SER A 286 -3.13 -14.99 15.19
C SER A 286 -1.90 -15.72 15.68
N SER A 287 -1.29 -16.54 14.82
CA SER A 287 -0.05 -17.26 15.14
C SER A 287 1.14 -16.31 15.33
N ARG A 288 1.39 -15.39 14.38
CA ARG A 288 2.59 -14.53 14.39
C ARG A 288 2.59 -13.48 15.48
N LEU A 289 1.43 -12.93 15.78
CA LEU A 289 1.27 -11.95 16.84
C LEU A 289 0.96 -12.60 18.20
N GLY A 290 0.89 -13.94 18.26
CA GLY A 290 0.68 -14.68 19.50
C GLY A 290 -0.66 -14.38 20.18
N LEU A 291 -1.70 -14.09 19.39
CA LEU A 291 -3.00 -13.65 19.90
C LEU A 291 -3.77 -14.80 20.58
N ASP A 292 -3.53 -16.04 20.15
CA ASP A 292 -4.18 -17.24 20.70
C ASP A 292 -3.79 -17.52 22.17
N ARG A 293 -2.64 -17.01 22.63
CA ARG A 293 -2.14 -17.21 24.01
C ARG A 293 -2.84 -16.33 25.04
N SER A 294 -3.75 -15.46 24.62
CA SER A 294 -4.49 -14.56 25.52
C SER A 294 -5.78 -15.15 26.12
N ARG A 295 -6.03 -16.45 25.90
CA ARG A 295 -7.14 -17.23 26.50
C ARG A 295 -6.75 -17.97 27.80
N GLY A 296 -5.56 -17.72 28.36
CA GLY A 296 -5.08 -18.31 29.60
C GLY A 296 -5.24 -17.38 30.79
#